data_AF-A0A4U9ULY4-F1
#
_entry.id   AF-A0A4U9ULY4-F1
#
_cell.length_a   1.000
_cell.length_b   1.000
_cell.length_c   1.000
_cell.angle_alpha   90.00
_cell.angle_beta   90.00
_cell.angle_gamma   90.00
#
_symmetry.space_group_name_H-M   'P 1'
#
loop_
_entity.id
_entity.type
_entity.pdbx_description
1 polymer ?
#
loop_
_entity_poly.entity_id
_entity_poly.type
_entity_poly.pdbx_seq_one_letter_code
_entity_poly.pdbx_strand_id
1 'polypeptide(L)'
;MVAHGLYLSAADIELINQQDAFLVHNARSNMNNHVGYNHQLAQYRNLALGTDGIGSDMFEELKFAFFKHRDAGGPLWPDSFARFLANGNQLLARNFGANFGCLAAGYKADLTICDYPSPTPLAAQNIGGHLAFGMGGLAASTA
;
A
#
# COMPACT_ATOMS: atom_id res chain seq x y z
N MET A 1 1.54 -11.53 10.38
CA MET A 1 1.52 -10.92 9.04
C MET A 1 2.02 -11.95 8.04
N VAL A 2 1.45 -11.98 6.84
CA VAL A 2 1.88 -12.84 5.73
C VAL A 2 2.37 -11.94 4.59
N ALA A 3 3.53 -12.24 4.02
CA ALA A 3 4.08 -11.50 2.89
C ALA A 3 3.81 -12.23 1.56
N HIS A 4 3.68 -11.49 0.46
CA HIS A 4 3.40 -11.94 -0.91
C HIS A 4 2.02 -12.59 -1.11
N GLY A 5 1.74 -13.68 -0.38
CA GLY A 5 0.45 -14.39 -0.38
C GLY A 5 -0.04 -14.83 -1.76
N LEU A 6 0.86 -15.25 -2.66
CA LEU A 6 0.54 -15.51 -4.07
C LEU A 6 -0.42 -16.69 -4.29
N TYR A 7 -0.30 -17.73 -3.46
CA TYR A 7 -0.97 -19.01 -3.66
C TYR A 7 -1.85 -19.40 -2.46
N LEU A 8 -2.40 -18.40 -1.77
CA LEU A 8 -3.29 -18.63 -0.63
C LEU A 8 -4.68 -19.02 -1.12
N SER A 9 -5.23 -20.09 -0.54
CA SER A 9 -6.59 -20.55 -0.81
C SER A 9 -7.63 -19.64 -0.17
N ALA A 10 -8.91 -19.78 -0.56
CA ALA A 10 -9.99 -19.05 0.09
C ALA A 10 -10.07 -19.31 1.61
N ALA A 11 -9.77 -20.53 2.06
CA ALA A 11 -9.72 -20.88 3.47
C ALA A 11 -8.56 -20.18 4.21
N ASP A 12 -7.39 -20.05 3.56
CA ASP A 12 -6.25 -19.30 4.13
C ASP A 12 -6.59 -17.82 4.29
N ILE A 13 -7.26 -17.23 3.30
CA ILE A 13 -7.71 -15.83 3.33
C ILE A 13 -8.72 -15.62 4.45
N GLU A 14 -9.68 -16.53 4.60
CA GLU A 14 -10.65 -16.48 5.68
C GLU A 14 -9.95 -16.54 7.05
N LEU A 15 -9.00 -17.45 7.23
CA LEU A 15 -8.23 -17.56 8.46
C LEU A 15 -7.42 -16.28 8.75
N ILE A 16 -6.75 -15.71 7.75
CA ILE A 16 -6.02 -14.44 7.89
C ILE A 16 -6.96 -13.32 8.37
N ASN A 17 -8.14 -13.23 7.77
CA ASN A 17 -9.16 -12.25 8.16
C ASN A 17 -9.69 -12.48 9.58
N GLN A 18 -9.94 -13.74 9.96
CA GLN A 18 -10.40 -14.13 11.31
C GLN A 18 -9.36 -13.79 12.38
N GLN A 19 -8.07 -13.97 12.08
CA GLN A 19 -6.97 -13.63 12.97
C GLN A 19 -6.63 -12.12 12.97
N ASP A 20 -7.41 -11.31 12.25
CA ASP A 20 -7.16 -9.89 12.05
C ASP A 20 -5.72 -9.61 11.56
N ALA A 21 -5.14 -10.56 10.81
CA ALA A 21 -3.78 -10.51 10.33
C ALA A 21 -3.67 -9.74 9.02
N PHE A 22 -2.50 -9.15 8.77
CA PHE A 22 -2.19 -8.44 7.53
C PHE A 22 -1.62 -9.35 6.45
N LEU A 23 -2.08 -9.15 5.21
CA LEU A 23 -1.32 -9.48 4.01
C LEU A 23 -0.47 -8.27 3.59
N VAL A 24 0.82 -8.46 3.30
CA VAL A 24 1.68 -7.47 2.65
C VAL A 24 1.90 -7.84 1.19
N HIS A 25 1.42 -6.99 0.29
CA HIS A 25 1.54 -7.15 -1.15
C HIS A 25 2.80 -6.48 -1.68
N ASN A 26 3.78 -7.30 -2.08
CA ASN A 26 5.05 -6.87 -2.65
C ASN A 26 5.01 -6.98 -4.18
N ALA A 27 4.21 -6.12 -4.83
CA ALA A 27 3.88 -6.25 -6.26
C ALA A 27 5.12 -6.25 -7.16
N ARG A 28 6.02 -5.28 -6.98
CA ARG A 28 7.21 -5.13 -7.82
C ARG A 28 8.18 -6.29 -7.66
N SER A 29 8.34 -6.82 -6.44
CA SER A 29 9.14 -8.03 -6.20
C SER A 29 8.53 -9.26 -6.89
N ASN A 30 7.21 -9.44 -6.79
CA ASN A 30 6.53 -10.53 -7.48
C ASN A 30 6.73 -10.49 -9.00
N MET A 31 6.65 -9.27 -9.57
CA MET A 31 6.91 -9.03 -10.99
C MET A 31 8.37 -9.33 -11.36
N ASN A 32 9.32 -8.81 -10.58
CA ASN A 32 10.76 -8.99 -10.81
C ASN A 32 11.15 -10.47 -10.82
N ASN A 33 10.64 -11.24 -9.86
CA ASN A 33 10.97 -12.64 -9.69
C ASN A 33 10.10 -13.58 -10.53
N HIS A 34 9.16 -13.04 -11.31
CA HIS A 34 8.25 -13.81 -12.16
C HIS A 34 7.49 -14.91 -11.40
N VAL A 35 7.08 -14.63 -10.16
CA VAL A 35 6.39 -15.60 -9.30
C VAL A 35 4.86 -15.54 -9.44
N GLY A 36 4.34 -14.64 -10.26
CA GLY A 36 2.90 -14.53 -10.54
C GLY A 36 2.20 -13.43 -9.74
N TYR A 37 0.88 -13.57 -9.58
CA TYR A 37 0.04 -12.51 -9.04
C TYR A 37 -1.16 -13.06 -8.24
N ASN A 38 -1.45 -12.43 -7.10
CA ASN A 38 -2.59 -12.78 -6.25
C ASN A 38 -3.85 -12.03 -6.75
N HIS A 39 -4.80 -12.74 -7.34
CA HIS A 39 -6.06 -12.16 -7.85
C HIS A 39 -7.11 -11.88 -6.77
N GLN A 40 -6.86 -12.26 -5.52
CA GLN A 40 -7.83 -12.21 -4.42
C GLN A 40 -7.60 -11.02 -3.47
N LEU A 41 -6.81 -10.00 -3.86
CA LEU A 41 -6.48 -8.86 -2.99
C LEU A 41 -7.72 -8.18 -2.37
N ALA A 42 -8.84 -8.13 -3.10
CA ALA A 42 -10.09 -7.53 -2.62
C ALA A 42 -10.75 -8.29 -1.46
N GLN A 43 -10.34 -9.54 -1.19
CA GLN A 43 -10.91 -10.40 -0.15
C GLN A 43 -10.23 -10.22 1.21
N TYR A 44 -9.07 -9.56 1.27
CA TYR A 44 -8.35 -9.34 2.51
C TYR A 44 -8.89 -8.10 3.24
N ARG A 45 -9.23 -8.28 4.52
CA ARG A 45 -9.64 -7.20 5.42
C ARG A 45 -8.50 -6.20 5.63
N ASN A 46 -7.32 -6.74 5.94
CA ASN A 46 -6.11 -5.98 6.25
C ASN A 46 -5.04 -6.26 5.19
N LEU A 47 -4.84 -5.32 4.28
CA LEU A 47 -3.82 -5.38 3.24
C LEU A 47 -2.93 -4.15 3.33
N ALA A 48 -1.61 -4.37 3.31
CA ALA A 48 -0.60 -3.33 3.21
C ALA A 48 0.31 -3.55 2.00
N LEU A 49 1.08 -2.53 1.63
CA LEU A 49 2.10 -2.63 0.57
C LEU A 49 3.49 -2.83 1.19
N GLY A 50 4.40 -3.41 0.44
CA GLY A 50 5.80 -3.54 0.84
C GLY A 50 6.75 -3.59 -0.36
N THR A 51 8.03 -3.30 -0.10
CA THR A 51 9.07 -3.21 -1.14
C THR A 51 9.82 -4.51 -1.36
N ASP A 52 9.81 -5.40 -0.35
CA ASP A 52 10.64 -6.62 -0.32
C ASP A 52 12.13 -6.35 -0.63
N GLY A 53 12.62 -5.18 -0.19
CA GLY A 53 14.04 -4.80 -0.32
C GLY A 53 14.47 -4.34 -1.72
N ILE A 54 13.58 -4.25 -2.72
CA ILE A 54 13.94 -3.72 -4.06
C ILE A 54 14.28 -2.23 -4.03
N GLY A 55 13.73 -1.51 -3.06
CA GLY A 55 13.97 -0.09 -2.84
C GLY A 55 13.23 0.39 -1.59
N SER A 56 13.15 1.71 -1.43
CA SER A 56 12.51 2.36 -0.27
C SER A 56 11.33 3.26 -0.66
N ASP A 57 11.03 3.41 -1.95
CA ASP A 57 9.99 4.33 -2.42
C ASP A 57 8.61 3.66 -2.44
N MET A 58 7.83 3.93 -1.40
CA MET A 58 6.48 3.40 -1.26
C MET A 58 5.46 4.03 -2.24
N PHE A 59 5.73 5.20 -2.82
CA PHE A 59 4.88 5.75 -3.88
C PHE A 59 5.06 4.96 -5.17
N GLU A 60 6.29 4.57 -5.51
CA GLU A 60 6.55 3.68 -6.62
C GLU A 60 5.92 2.29 -6.39
N GLU A 61 6.02 1.73 -5.19
CA GLU A 61 5.36 0.44 -4.90
C GLU A 61 3.83 0.51 -5.02
N LEU A 62 3.21 1.63 -4.66
CA LEU A 62 1.79 1.87 -4.91
C LEU A 62 1.47 1.83 -6.40
N LYS A 63 2.27 2.49 -7.24
CA LYS A 63 2.06 2.49 -8.70
C LYS A 63 2.20 1.10 -9.29
N PHE A 64 3.27 0.37 -8.95
CA PHE A 64 3.49 -0.98 -9.42
C PHE A 64 2.35 -1.91 -8.99
N ALA A 65 1.90 -1.81 -7.74
CA ALA A 65 0.75 -2.58 -7.25
C ALA A 65 -0.53 -2.27 -8.02
N PHE A 66 -0.83 -0.98 -8.23
CA PHE A 66 -2.01 -0.57 -8.99
C PHE A 66 -1.95 -1.03 -10.45
N PHE A 67 -0.89 -0.70 -11.18
CA PHE A 67 -0.78 -1.05 -12.59
C PHE A 67 -0.74 -2.56 -12.79
N LYS A 68 -0.05 -3.31 -11.93
CA LYS A 68 -0.05 -4.78 -12.02
C LYS A 68 -1.45 -5.37 -11.75
N HIS A 69 -2.20 -4.80 -10.82
CA HIS A 69 -3.58 -5.21 -10.58
C HIS A 69 -4.49 -4.94 -11.79
N ARG A 70 -4.35 -3.78 -12.42
CA ARG A 70 -5.11 -3.42 -13.64
C ARG A 70 -4.74 -4.30 -14.82
N ASP A 71 -3.45 -4.55 -15.03
CA ASP A 71 -2.92 -5.47 -16.05
C ASP A 71 -3.47 -6.89 -15.86
N ALA A 72 -3.58 -7.36 -14.61
CA ALA A 72 -4.16 -8.65 -14.27
C ALA A 72 -5.71 -8.69 -14.35
N GLY A 73 -6.37 -7.64 -14.83
CA GLY A 73 -7.83 -7.56 -14.97
C GLY A 73 -8.59 -7.36 -13.66
N GLY A 74 -7.92 -6.90 -12.60
CA GLY A 74 -8.51 -6.77 -11.27
C GLY A 74 -9.45 -5.55 -11.11
N PRO A 75 -10.42 -5.62 -10.17
CA PRO A 75 -11.48 -4.62 -10.04
C PRO A 75 -11.11 -3.38 -9.20
N LEU A 76 -9.99 -3.39 -8.48
CA LEU A 76 -9.58 -2.31 -7.58
C LEU A 76 -9.03 -1.11 -8.37
N TRP A 77 -9.21 0.06 -7.77
CA TRP A 77 -8.83 1.37 -8.31
C TRP A 77 -7.80 2.06 -7.39
N PRO A 78 -7.19 3.19 -7.82
CA PRO A 78 -6.11 3.83 -7.07
C PRO A 78 -6.40 4.08 -5.58
N ASP A 79 -7.64 4.41 -5.22
CA ASP A 79 -8.03 4.64 -3.82
C ASP A 79 -7.84 3.41 -2.92
N SER A 80 -8.02 2.21 -3.47
CA SER A 80 -7.74 0.96 -2.75
C SER A 80 -6.25 0.85 -2.42
N PHE A 81 -5.37 1.19 -3.36
CA PHE A 81 -3.93 1.13 -3.16
C PHE A 81 -3.41 2.26 -2.28
N ALA A 82 -4.02 3.45 -2.33
CA ALA A 82 -3.78 4.51 -1.37
C ALA A 82 -4.14 4.08 0.06
N ARG A 83 -5.28 3.39 0.24
CA ARG A 83 -5.65 2.79 1.53
C ARG A 83 -4.67 1.71 1.96
N PHE A 84 -4.21 0.84 1.05
CA PHE A 84 -3.21 -0.18 1.36
C PHE A 84 -1.86 0.44 1.77
N LEU A 85 -1.46 1.54 1.16
CA LEU A 85 -0.30 2.31 1.58
C LEU A 85 -0.51 2.88 3.00
N ALA A 86 -1.65 3.54 3.24
CA ALA A 86 -1.98 4.13 4.54
C ALA A 86 -2.05 3.08 5.68
N ASN A 87 -2.50 1.87 5.37
CA ASN A 87 -2.57 0.74 6.29
C ASN A 87 -1.20 0.33 6.88
N GLY A 88 -0.09 0.72 6.25
CA GLY A 88 1.25 0.59 6.83
C GLY A 88 1.35 1.24 8.22
N ASN A 89 0.65 2.35 8.46
CA ASN A 89 0.58 2.98 9.79
C ASN A 89 -0.04 2.08 10.85
N GLN A 90 -1.02 1.24 10.49
CA GLN A 90 -1.62 0.31 11.43
C GLN A 90 -0.65 -0.84 11.77
N LEU A 91 0.17 -1.28 10.82
CA LEU A 91 1.26 -2.22 11.09
C LEU A 91 2.28 -1.59 12.06
N LEU A 92 2.72 -0.36 11.80
CA LEU A 92 3.61 0.36 12.71
C LEU A 92 3.02 0.46 14.12
N ALA A 93 1.73 0.82 14.24
CA ALA A 93 1.08 0.93 15.52
C ALA A 93 1.06 -0.38 16.32
N ARG A 94 0.73 -1.49 15.64
CA ARG A 94 0.71 -2.83 16.27
C ARG A 94 2.10 -3.31 16.70
N ASN A 95 3.13 -2.96 15.92
CA ASN A 95 4.49 -3.42 16.16
C ASN A 95 5.25 -2.58 17.18
N PHE A 96 4.96 -1.28 17.27
CA PHE A 96 5.68 -0.34 18.14
C PHE A 96 4.88 0.16 19.35
N GLY A 97 3.59 -0.19 19.46
CA GLY A 97 2.76 0.24 20.58
C GLY A 97 2.58 1.76 20.66
N ALA A 98 2.56 2.44 19.51
CA ALA A 98 2.41 3.89 19.40
C ALA A 98 1.42 4.26 18.29
N ASN A 99 0.91 5.49 18.29
CA ASN A 99 -0.05 5.95 17.28
C ASN A 99 0.68 6.59 16.09
N PHE A 100 0.32 6.21 14.86
CA PHE A 100 0.92 6.69 13.60
C PHE A 100 -0.16 7.09 12.59
N GLY A 101 0.23 7.82 11.53
CA GLY A 101 -0.64 8.09 10.38
C GLY A 101 -1.69 9.19 10.58
N CYS A 102 -1.59 9.99 11.64
CA CYS A 102 -2.50 11.12 11.87
C CYS A 102 -1.73 12.31 12.45
N LEU A 103 -2.06 13.51 11.97
CA LEU A 103 -1.55 14.77 12.51
C LEU A 103 -2.42 15.21 13.70
N ALA A 104 -2.18 14.62 14.87
CA ALA A 104 -2.92 14.91 16.10
C ALA A 104 -2.05 14.69 17.34
N ALA A 105 -2.44 15.31 18.47
CA ALA A 105 -1.78 15.08 19.74
C ALA A 105 -1.82 13.59 20.14
N GLY A 106 -0.70 13.06 20.65
CA GLY A 106 -0.56 11.64 21.01
C GLY A 106 -0.15 10.71 19.86
N TYR A 107 0.04 11.23 18.65
CA TYR A 107 0.63 10.52 17.51
C TYR A 107 2.12 10.84 17.36
N LYS A 108 2.88 9.89 16.79
CA LYS A 108 4.28 10.11 16.43
C LYS A 108 4.36 11.15 15.31
N ALA A 109 5.29 12.09 15.43
CA ALA A 109 5.57 13.11 14.43
C ALA A 109 6.40 12.54 13.27
N ASP A 110 5.83 11.56 12.56
CA ASP A 110 6.38 10.96 11.36
C ASP A 110 5.70 11.60 10.14
N LEU A 111 6.41 12.49 9.46
CA LEU A 111 5.86 13.35 8.42
C LEU A 111 6.68 13.25 7.14
N THR A 112 5.99 13.02 6.02
CA THR A 112 6.58 13.12 4.69
C THR A 112 6.04 14.39 4.03
N ILE A 113 6.93 15.31 3.67
CA ILE A 113 6.57 16.53 2.95
C ILE A 113 6.93 16.34 1.48
N CYS A 114 5.92 16.41 0.62
CA CYS A 114 6.07 16.27 -0.82
C CYS A 114 5.94 17.62 -1.53
N ASP A 115 6.99 18.05 -2.23
CA ASP A 115 6.91 19.15 -3.19
C ASP A 115 6.22 18.64 -4.47
N TYR A 116 4.90 18.75 -4.49
CA TYR A 116 4.06 18.21 -5.55
C TYR A 116 3.34 19.33 -6.31
N PRO A 117 3.86 19.76 -7.48
CA PRO A 117 3.17 20.71 -8.34
C PRO A 117 1.97 20.02 -9.01
N SER A 118 0.85 19.98 -8.28
CA SER A 118 -0.32 19.22 -8.67
C SER A 118 -0.92 19.72 -10.00
N PRO A 119 -1.09 18.84 -11.02
CA PRO A 119 -1.63 19.24 -12.33
C PRO A 119 -3.13 19.55 -12.29
N THR A 120 -3.82 19.13 -11.24
CA THR A 120 -5.24 19.40 -10.95
C THR A 120 -5.41 19.76 -9.47
N PRO A 121 -6.50 20.44 -9.06
CA PRO A 121 -6.75 20.69 -7.64
C PRO A 121 -6.76 19.40 -6.82
N LEU A 122 -6.00 19.39 -5.72
CA LEU A 122 -5.92 18.24 -4.81
C LEU A 122 -7.14 18.21 -3.89
N ALA A 123 -7.87 17.10 -3.89
CA ALA A 123 -9.08 16.90 -3.10
C ALA A 123 -9.14 15.46 -2.55
N ALA A 124 -9.95 15.25 -1.51
CA ALA A 124 -10.08 13.92 -0.89
C ALA A 124 -10.53 12.84 -1.89
N GLN A 125 -11.37 13.22 -2.87
CA GLN A 125 -11.95 12.30 -3.85
C GLN A 125 -11.00 11.91 -4.98
N ASN A 126 -9.88 12.63 -5.16
CA ASN A 126 -8.93 12.36 -6.25
C ASN A 126 -7.52 12.01 -5.75
N ILE A 127 -7.33 11.88 -4.44
CA ILE A 127 -6.02 11.62 -3.83
C ILE A 127 -5.39 10.32 -4.34
N GLY A 128 -6.17 9.25 -4.51
CA GLY A 128 -5.66 8.00 -5.08
C GLY A 128 -5.16 8.18 -6.51
N GLY A 129 -5.87 8.96 -7.32
CA GLY A 129 -5.44 9.32 -8.68
C GLY A 129 -4.13 10.10 -8.68
N HIS A 130 -4.00 11.11 -7.81
CA HIS A 130 -2.73 11.85 -7.66
C HIS A 130 -1.57 10.94 -7.25
N LEU A 131 -1.79 10.01 -6.31
CA LEU A 131 -0.76 9.06 -5.88
C LEU A 131 -0.35 8.08 -7.00
N ALA A 132 -1.32 7.54 -7.74
CA ALA A 132 -1.04 6.53 -8.77
C ALA A 132 -0.50 7.13 -10.08
N PHE A 133 -0.88 8.36 -10.43
CA PHE A 133 -0.59 8.94 -11.75
C PHE A 133 0.32 10.18 -11.71
N GLY A 134 0.40 10.88 -10.58
CA GLY A 134 1.04 12.18 -10.50
C GLY A 134 2.28 12.23 -9.61
N MET A 135 2.21 11.68 -8.39
CA MET A 135 3.31 11.73 -7.43
C MET A 135 4.40 10.71 -7.78
N GLY A 136 5.68 11.01 -7.54
CA GLY A 136 6.81 10.09 -7.75
C GLY A 136 7.99 10.42 -6.84
N GLY A 137 8.98 9.53 -6.77
CA GLY A 137 10.05 9.53 -5.76
C GLY A 137 10.90 10.78 -5.62
N LEU A 138 10.92 11.67 -6.62
CA LEU A 138 11.67 12.93 -6.57
C LEU A 138 10.93 14.05 -5.84
N ALA A 139 9.67 13.84 -5.44
CA ALA A 139 8.87 14.87 -4.78
C ALA A 139 9.02 14.88 -3.25
N ALA A 140 9.55 13.82 -2.61
CA ALA A 140 9.52 13.69 -1.16
C ALA A 140 10.84 14.10 -0.49
N SER A 141 10.75 14.98 0.52
CA SER A 141 11.81 15.23 1.49
C SER A 141 11.34 14.82 2.88
N THR A 142 12.18 14.11 3.64
CA THR A 142 11.92 13.79 5.04
C THR A 142 12.60 14.85 5.92
N ALA A 143 11.85 15.43 6.85
CA ALA A 143 12.34 16.43 7.81
C ALA A 143 12.49 15.80 9.20
#